data_AF-A0A9D5PWR2-F1
#
_entry.id   AF-A0A9D5PWR2-F1
#
_cell.length_a   1.000
_cell.length_b   1.000
_cell.length_c   1.000
_cell.angle_alpha   90.00
_cell.angle_beta   90.00
_cell.angle_gamma   90.00
#
_symmetry.space_group_name_H-M   'P 1'
#
loop_
_entity.id
_entity.type
_entity.pdbx_description
1 polymer ?
#
loop_
_entity_poly.entity_id
_entity_poly.type
_entity_poly.pdbx_seq_one_letter_code
_entity_poly.pdbx_strand_id
1 'polypeptide(L)'
;MKKLAIPALGLMLALCLGSCANLVSLVDRNGMLENREEGIMYVCAPVCFEPISVQEEPYAKCSSLKMKYHEVIGQPVTDWISEPYSGIGGMYYNMDTVTLPTLAEFDAGKIIICVEDVLTIGVGEVADKDDVTAVVKAFTEGEETAIVQEGSSYKLKLVSDADEYEGIYYNLIYVEGDDGENYIYDRSTKTCVNVGDVLQEYMPRTSE
;
A
#
# COMPACT_ATOMS: atom_id res chain seq x y z
N MET A 1 44.04 14.77 60.16
CA MET A 1 43.89 13.86 59.00
C MET A 1 42.66 14.29 58.19
N LYS A 2 42.87 14.51 56.90
CA LYS A 2 41.90 14.93 55.88
C LYS A 2 40.78 13.90 55.71
N LYS A 3 39.55 14.35 55.42
CA LYS A 3 38.74 13.82 54.32
C LYS A 3 37.92 14.94 53.68
N LEU A 4 38.31 15.29 52.45
CA LEU A 4 37.56 16.11 51.51
C LEU A 4 36.27 15.38 51.10
N ALA A 5 35.23 16.16 50.85
CA ALA A 5 33.99 15.75 50.18
C ALA A 5 34.22 15.47 48.69
N ILE A 6 33.48 14.53 48.11
CA ILE A 6 33.07 14.58 46.70
C ILE A 6 31.63 14.01 46.61
N PRO A 7 30.62 14.81 46.22
CA PRO A 7 29.30 14.30 45.89
C PRO A 7 29.33 13.62 44.52
N ALA A 8 28.92 12.35 44.46
CA ALA A 8 28.71 11.62 43.22
C ALA A 8 27.35 12.03 42.62
N LEU A 9 27.30 13.21 42.00
CA LEU A 9 26.15 13.69 41.24
C LEU A 9 26.66 14.24 39.92
N GLY A 10 26.69 13.41 38.88
CA GLY A 10 27.10 13.87 37.56
C GLY A 10 27.60 12.76 36.64
N LEU A 11 26.74 11.79 36.31
CA LEU A 11 26.92 10.98 35.10
C LEU A 11 25.62 10.25 34.69
N MET A 12 24.52 10.98 34.53
CA MET A 12 23.27 10.46 33.94
C MET A 12 22.57 11.53 33.09
N LEU A 13 23.34 12.29 32.30
CA LEU A 13 22.81 13.38 31.48
C LEU A 13 23.50 13.46 30.10
N ALA A 14 23.71 12.30 29.47
CA ALA A 14 24.35 12.22 28.14
C ALA A 14 23.69 11.22 27.17
N LEU A 15 22.44 10.80 27.41
CA LEU A 15 21.72 9.92 26.47
C LEU A 15 20.38 10.46 25.97
N CYS A 16 20.02 11.70 26.33
CA CYS A 16 18.88 12.40 25.73
C CYS A 16 19.34 13.44 24.68
N LEU A 17 20.38 13.12 23.91
CA LEU A 17 20.55 13.76 22.61
C LEU A 17 19.42 13.20 21.75
N GLY A 18 18.31 13.92 21.71
CA GLY A 18 17.23 13.65 20.79
C GLY A 18 17.83 13.42 19.42
N SER A 19 17.60 12.23 18.87
CA SER A 19 17.81 11.95 17.47
C SER A 19 16.91 12.94 16.73
N CYS A 20 17.44 14.12 16.39
CA CYS A 20 17.01 14.80 15.19
C CYS A 20 17.33 13.82 14.08
N ALA A 21 16.38 12.95 13.75
CA ALA A 21 16.54 11.99 12.67
C ALA A 21 16.94 12.80 11.44
N ASN A 22 18.19 12.65 11.00
CA ASN A 22 18.64 13.27 9.78
C ASN A 22 17.93 12.55 8.65
N LEU A 23 16.84 13.14 8.17
CA LEU A 23 16.08 12.59 7.06
C LEU A 23 17.00 12.36 5.87
N VAL A 24 16.91 11.17 5.29
CA VAL A 24 17.61 10.82 4.06
C VAL A 24 17.23 11.83 2.97
N SER A 25 18.22 12.35 2.25
CA SER A 25 18.00 13.34 1.21
C SER A 25 17.81 12.67 -0.14
N LEU A 26 16.58 12.67 -0.64
CA LEU A 26 16.24 12.20 -1.98
C LEU A 26 16.37 13.32 -3.00
N VAL A 27 16.78 12.95 -4.21
CA VAL A 27 16.86 13.83 -5.37
C VAL A 27 15.89 13.34 -6.44
N ASP A 28 14.96 14.19 -6.84
CA ASP A 28 14.12 13.92 -8.02
C ASP A 28 14.97 13.97 -9.30
N ARG A 29 14.90 12.88 -10.09
CA ARG A 29 15.50 12.75 -11.41
C ARG A 29 14.48 12.18 -12.38
N ASN A 30 13.85 13.06 -13.14
CA ASN A 30 12.89 12.68 -14.18
C ASN A 30 11.75 11.79 -13.65
N GLY A 31 11.22 12.09 -12.46
CA GLY A 31 10.12 11.34 -11.84
C GLY A 31 10.56 10.12 -11.03
N MET A 32 11.86 9.90 -10.85
CA MET A 32 12.43 8.91 -9.94
C MET A 32 13.07 9.59 -8.74
N LEU A 33 13.12 8.91 -7.60
CA LEU A 33 13.73 9.42 -6.37
C LEU A 33 15.06 8.70 -6.10
N GLU A 34 16.16 9.44 -6.15
CA GLU A 34 17.50 8.90 -5.92
C GLU A 34 17.94 9.15 -4.47
N ASN A 35 18.27 8.09 -3.73
CA ASN A 35 19.13 8.18 -2.54
C ASN A 35 20.59 8.05 -2.97
N ARG A 36 21.30 9.17 -3.07
CA ARG A 36 22.70 9.19 -3.54
C ARG A 36 23.70 8.55 -2.59
N GLU A 37 23.42 8.55 -1.30
CA GLU A 37 24.35 8.03 -0.30
C GLU A 37 24.42 6.50 -0.38
N GLU A 38 23.28 5.86 -0.65
CA GLU A 38 23.15 4.41 -0.75
C GLU A 38 23.12 3.90 -2.20
N GLY A 39 22.97 4.80 -3.17
CA GLY A 39 22.87 4.46 -4.59
C GLY A 39 21.53 3.82 -4.97
N ILE A 40 20.46 4.08 -4.21
CA ILE A 40 19.13 3.50 -4.43
C ILE A 40 18.29 4.41 -5.33
N MET A 41 17.56 3.80 -6.27
CA MET A 41 16.62 4.48 -7.17
C MET A 41 15.20 3.97 -6.93
N TYR A 42 14.34 4.83 -6.41
CA TYR A 42 12.92 4.53 -6.24
C TYR A 42 12.10 5.05 -7.42
N VAL A 43 11.17 4.22 -7.90
CA VAL A 43 10.22 4.55 -8.97
C VAL A 43 8.80 4.42 -8.42
N CYS A 44 7.89 5.29 -8.86
CA CYS A 44 6.49 5.23 -8.44
C CYS A 44 5.87 3.88 -8.87
N ALA A 45 5.25 3.19 -7.92
CA ALA A 45 4.50 1.97 -8.18
C ALA A 45 3.18 2.30 -8.92
N PRO A 46 2.65 1.35 -9.71
CA PRO A 46 1.29 1.44 -10.23
C PRO A 46 0.27 1.68 -9.12
N VAL A 47 -0.81 2.40 -9.44
CA VAL A 47 -1.83 2.84 -8.46
C VAL A 47 -2.64 1.70 -7.82
N CYS A 48 -2.46 0.47 -8.28
CA CYS A 48 -3.01 -0.72 -7.64
C CYS A 48 -2.21 -1.12 -6.39
N PHE A 49 -0.95 -0.68 -6.24
CA PHE A 49 -0.20 -0.92 -5.01
C PHE A 49 -0.46 0.18 -3.99
N GLU A 50 -0.76 -0.22 -2.76
CA GLU A 50 -1.06 0.69 -1.66
C GLU A 50 -0.50 0.17 -0.34
N PRO A 51 0.06 1.03 0.54
CA PRO A 51 0.58 0.55 1.81
C PRO A 51 -0.57 0.26 2.76
N ILE A 52 -0.48 -0.84 3.51
CA ILE A 52 -1.40 -1.11 4.62
C ILE A 52 -1.26 -0.02 5.69
N SER A 53 -0.02 0.35 5.99
CA SER A 53 0.31 1.43 6.91
C SER A 53 1.74 1.92 6.69
N VAL A 54 2.03 3.12 7.18
CA VAL A 54 3.36 3.75 7.12
C VAL A 54 3.77 4.23 8.50
N GLN A 55 5.08 4.37 8.73
CA GLN A 55 5.59 4.98 9.95
C GLN A 55 5.15 6.46 10.05
N GLU A 56 4.78 6.92 11.25
CA GLU A 56 4.36 8.31 11.46
C GLU A 56 5.52 9.30 11.20
N GLU A 57 6.70 8.95 11.69
CA GLU A 57 7.90 9.77 11.47
C GLU A 57 8.44 9.57 10.05
N PRO A 58 8.78 10.65 9.35
CA PRO A 58 9.36 10.56 8.01
C PRO A 58 10.75 9.93 8.07
N TYR A 59 11.06 9.12 7.06
CA TYR A 59 12.38 8.55 6.82
C TYR A 59 13.23 9.47 5.93
N ALA A 60 12.62 9.98 4.86
CA ALA A 60 13.32 10.75 3.84
C ALA A 60 12.59 12.04 3.44
N LYS A 61 13.29 12.91 2.73
CA LYS A 61 12.74 14.14 2.15
C LYS A 61 13.27 14.36 0.74
N CYS A 62 12.41 14.86 -0.15
CA CYS A 62 12.81 15.39 -1.44
C CYS A 62 12.54 16.89 -1.47
N SER A 63 13.61 17.70 -1.41
CA SER A 63 13.49 19.16 -1.25
C SER A 63 12.89 19.85 -2.48
N SER A 64 13.16 19.34 -3.69
CA SER A 64 12.60 19.89 -4.93
C SER A 64 11.09 19.69 -5.02
N LEU A 65 10.59 18.54 -4.55
CA LEU A 65 9.17 18.20 -4.51
C LEU A 65 8.46 18.71 -3.24
N LYS A 66 9.22 19.22 -2.26
CA LYS A 66 8.73 19.59 -0.91
C LYS A 66 7.97 18.44 -0.23
N MET A 67 8.38 17.21 -0.52
CA MET A 67 7.72 15.99 -0.04
C MET A 67 8.57 15.30 1.02
N LYS A 68 7.91 14.64 1.98
CA LYS A 68 8.50 13.71 2.92
C LYS A 68 8.02 12.31 2.60
N TYR A 69 8.88 11.33 2.80
CA TYR A 69 8.59 9.92 2.54
C TYR A 69 8.77 9.12 3.81
N HIS A 70 7.96 8.09 3.93
CA HIS A 70 7.78 7.28 5.12
C HIS A 70 8.09 5.82 4.79
N GLU A 71 8.57 5.08 5.79
CA GLU A 71 8.75 3.64 5.68
C GLU A 71 7.38 2.96 5.60
N VAL A 72 7.26 1.98 4.71
CA VAL A 72 6.09 1.10 4.65
C VAL A 72 6.27 0.02 5.71
N ILE A 73 5.32 -0.10 6.63
CA ILE A 73 5.41 -1.08 7.71
C ILE A 73 5.28 -2.49 7.13
N GLY A 74 6.20 -3.39 7.50
CA GLY A 74 6.28 -4.76 6.95
C GLY A 74 7.24 -4.89 5.77
N GLN A 75 7.79 -3.77 5.27
CA GLN A 75 8.69 -3.77 4.12
C GLN A 75 10.06 -3.19 4.46
N PRO A 76 11.15 -3.68 3.82
CA PRO A 76 12.45 -3.02 3.93
C PRO A 76 12.39 -1.61 3.33
N VAL A 77 12.86 -0.61 4.08
CA VAL A 77 12.88 0.79 3.60
C VAL A 77 13.74 0.98 2.34
N THR A 78 14.74 0.11 2.13
CA THR A 78 15.57 0.09 0.92
C THR A 78 14.83 -0.40 -0.32
N ASP A 79 13.68 -1.06 -0.12
CA ASP A 79 12.85 -1.63 -1.17
C ASP A 79 11.60 -0.80 -1.40
N TRP A 80 10.97 -0.30 -0.33
CA TRP A 80 9.73 0.45 -0.40
C TRP A 80 9.71 1.69 0.47
N ILE A 81 9.23 2.78 -0.10
CA ILE A 81 8.86 4.01 0.61
C ILE A 81 7.50 4.50 0.13
N SER A 82 6.83 5.31 0.93
CA SER A 82 5.55 5.90 0.56
C SER A 82 5.52 7.39 0.87
N GLU A 83 4.68 8.13 0.16
CA GLU A 83 4.16 9.41 0.64
C GLU A 83 3.41 9.25 1.97
N PRO A 84 3.13 10.35 2.70
CA PRO A 84 2.23 10.29 3.85
C PRO A 84 0.90 9.68 3.41
N TYR A 85 0.44 8.68 4.15
CA TYR A 85 -0.70 7.88 3.72
C TYR A 85 -1.89 8.03 4.67
N SER A 86 -2.99 8.57 4.17
CA SER A 86 -4.28 8.67 4.87
C SER A 86 -5.45 8.29 3.97
N GLY A 87 -5.26 7.25 3.14
CA GLY A 87 -6.20 6.82 2.10
C GLY A 87 -5.81 7.23 0.67
N ILE A 88 -4.90 8.20 0.54
CA ILE A 88 -4.35 8.67 -0.74
C ILE A 88 -2.84 8.91 -0.54
N GLY A 89 -2.03 8.40 -1.46
CA GLY A 89 -0.57 8.61 -1.48
C GLY A 89 0.11 7.64 -2.44
N GLY A 90 1.19 8.08 -3.07
CA GLY A 90 2.00 7.22 -3.94
C GLY A 90 2.94 6.32 -3.16
N MET A 91 3.06 5.05 -3.58
CA MET A 91 4.14 4.16 -3.19
C MET A 91 5.28 4.23 -4.20
N TYR A 92 6.49 4.01 -3.73
CA TYR A 92 7.68 3.96 -4.57
C TYR A 92 8.50 2.74 -4.18
N TYR A 93 9.02 2.04 -5.19
CA TYR A 93 9.80 0.81 -5.00
C TYR A 93 11.18 0.94 -5.63
N ASN A 94 12.14 0.22 -5.08
CA ASN A 94 13.48 0.10 -5.62
C ASN A 94 13.47 -0.83 -6.83
N MET A 95 13.68 -0.26 -8.02
CA MET A 95 13.60 -1.00 -9.28
C MET A 95 14.71 -2.04 -9.49
N ASP A 96 15.80 -1.96 -8.70
CA ASP A 96 16.92 -2.89 -8.80
C ASP A 96 16.73 -4.15 -7.94
N THR A 97 15.86 -4.09 -6.92
CA THR A 97 15.64 -5.18 -5.95
C THR A 97 14.22 -5.75 -5.99
N VAL A 98 13.22 -4.94 -6.32
CA VAL A 98 11.81 -5.34 -6.31
C VAL A 98 11.31 -5.57 -7.74
N THR A 99 10.75 -6.76 -7.96
CA THR A 99 9.92 -7.03 -9.15
C THR A 99 8.46 -6.94 -8.75
N LEU A 100 7.71 -6.04 -9.39
CA LEU A 100 6.29 -5.91 -9.12
C LEU A 100 5.54 -7.12 -9.67
N PRO A 101 4.69 -7.78 -8.85
CA PRO A 101 3.92 -8.92 -9.30
C PRO A 101 2.72 -8.46 -10.13
N THR A 102 2.31 -9.28 -11.08
CA THR A 102 0.93 -9.22 -11.59
C THR A 102 -0.05 -9.66 -10.50
N LEU A 103 -1.35 -9.41 -10.67
CA LEU A 103 -2.35 -9.91 -9.71
C LEU A 103 -2.27 -11.44 -9.52
N ALA A 104 -1.99 -12.19 -10.59
CA ALA A 104 -1.84 -13.64 -10.53
C ALA A 104 -0.60 -14.10 -9.73
N GLU A 105 0.44 -13.27 -9.68
CA GLU A 105 1.69 -13.54 -8.97
C GLU A 105 1.70 -12.99 -7.54
N PHE A 106 0.73 -12.15 -7.18
CA PHE A 106 0.66 -11.48 -5.88
C PHE A 106 0.37 -12.43 -4.70
N ASP A 107 0.00 -13.68 -4.96
CA ASP A 107 -0.39 -14.68 -3.94
C ASP A 107 -1.41 -14.15 -2.94
N ALA A 108 -2.52 -13.59 -3.44
CA ALA A 108 -3.59 -13.09 -2.60
C ALA A 108 -4.18 -14.21 -1.73
N GLY A 109 -4.17 -14.03 -0.40
CA GLY A 109 -4.76 -14.93 0.58
C GLY A 109 -6.11 -14.47 1.10
N LYS A 110 -6.38 -13.17 1.01
CA LYS A 110 -7.62 -12.55 1.51
C LYS A 110 -7.97 -11.32 0.68
N ILE A 111 -9.27 -11.04 0.55
CA ILE A 111 -9.80 -9.80 -0.03
C ILE A 111 -10.61 -9.08 1.04
N ILE A 112 -10.27 -7.82 1.31
CA ILE A 112 -11.09 -6.93 2.14
C ILE A 112 -11.96 -6.09 1.21
N ILE A 113 -13.27 -6.17 1.38
CA ILE A 113 -14.24 -5.38 0.63
C ILE A 113 -14.45 -4.09 1.40
N CYS A 114 -14.21 -2.96 0.74
CA CYS A 114 -14.29 -1.64 1.34
C CYS A 114 -15.28 -0.73 0.61
N VAL A 115 -15.98 0.10 1.39
CA VAL A 115 -16.68 1.27 0.87
C VAL A 115 -15.77 2.48 1.08
N GLU A 116 -15.72 3.35 0.08
CA GLU A 116 -15.02 4.63 0.15
C GLU A 116 -16.03 5.78 0.17
N ASP A 117 -16.01 6.56 1.25
CA ASP A 117 -16.67 7.86 1.35
C ASP A 117 -15.62 8.88 1.87
N VAL A 118 -15.87 9.56 3.00
CA VAL A 118 -14.85 10.38 3.67
C VAL A 118 -13.68 9.53 4.19
N LEU A 119 -13.95 8.27 4.55
CA LEU A 119 -12.97 7.28 4.98
C LEU A 119 -13.20 5.97 4.21
N THR A 120 -12.13 5.20 4.02
CA THR A 120 -12.24 3.82 3.53
C THR A 120 -12.52 2.88 4.71
N ILE A 121 -13.64 2.16 4.66
CA ILE A 121 -14.08 1.25 5.73
C ILE A 121 -14.27 -0.15 5.15
N GLY A 122 -13.69 -1.16 5.81
CA GLY A 122 -13.95 -2.57 5.51
C GLY A 122 -15.36 -2.98 5.91
N VAL A 123 -16.13 -3.50 4.97
CA VAL A 123 -17.54 -3.89 5.15
C VAL A 123 -17.77 -5.39 4.94
N GLY A 124 -16.79 -6.10 4.39
CA GLY A 124 -16.82 -7.54 4.18
C GLY A 124 -15.43 -8.09 3.95
N GLU A 125 -15.30 -9.41 3.98
CA GLU A 125 -14.05 -10.11 3.65
C GLU A 125 -14.33 -11.41 2.90
N VAL A 126 -13.43 -11.75 1.98
CA VAL A 126 -13.29 -13.08 1.37
C VAL A 126 -12.01 -13.68 1.94
N ALA A 127 -12.16 -14.69 2.78
CA ALA A 127 -11.04 -15.33 3.48
C ALA A 127 -10.85 -16.81 3.11
N ASP A 128 -11.78 -17.40 2.34
CA ASP A 128 -11.61 -18.74 1.77
C ASP A 128 -10.68 -18.66 0.55
N LYS A 129 -9.60 -19.45 0.54
CA LYS A 129 -8.56 -19.38 -0.50
C LYS A 129 -9.10 -19.80 -1.87
N ASP A 130 -10.07 -20.71 -1.94
CA ASP A 130 -10.66 -21.14 -3.22
C ASP A 130 -11.49 -19.99 -3.81
N ASP A 131 -12.21 -19.24 -2.98
CA ASP A 131 -12.99 -18.08 -3.43
C ASP A 131 -12.10 -16.90 -3.82
N VAL A 132 -11.04 -16.62 -3.04
CA VAL A 132 -10.02 -15.62 -3.44
C VAL A 132 -9.40 -16.00 -4.79
N THR A 133 -9.07 -17.28 -4.98
CA THR A 133 -8.53 -17.79 -6.24
C THR A 133 -9.55 -17.64 -7.38
N ALA A 134 -10.84 -17.90 -7.12
CA ALA A 134 -11.89 -17.73 -8.11
C ALA A 134 -12.02 -16.26 -8.57
N VAL A 135 -11.93 -15.31 -7.65
CA VAL A 135 -11.95 -13.86 -7.97
C VAL A 135 -10.74 -13.46 -8.81
N VAL A 136 -9.53 -13.84 -8.39
CA VAL A 136 -8.29 -13.55 -9.13
C VAL A 136 -8.36 -14.15 -10.54
N LYS A 137 -8.84 -15.40 -10.65
CA LYS A 137 -9.00 -16.08 -11.94
C LYS A 137 -10.04 -15.39 -12.83
N ALA A 138 -11.20 -15.03 -12.28
CA ALA A 138 -12.24 -14.33 -13.04
C ALA A 138 -11.70 -13.04 -13.66
N PHE A 139 -10.91 -12.27 -12.92
CA PHE A 139 -10.29 -11.05 -13.44
C PHE A 139 -9.15 -11.31 -14.44
N THR A 140 -8.27 -12.28 -14.17
CA THR A 140 -7.05 -12.50 -14.97
C THR A 140 -7.29 -13.31 -16.26
N GLU A 141 -8.32 -14.15 -16.30
CA GLU A 141 -8.66 -14.98 -17.46
C GLU A 141 -9.94 -14.52 -18.19
N GLY A 142 -10.72 -13.61 -17.60
CA GLY A 142 -11.95 -13.12 -18.21
C GLY A 142 -11.73 -12.22 -19.42
N GLU A 143 -12.76 -12.10 -20.26
CA GLU A 143 -12.70 -11.25 -21.45
C GLU A 143 -12.78 -9.77 -21.05
N GLU A 144 -11.83 -8.97 -21.55
CA GLU A 144 -11.83 -7.53 -21.31
C GLU A 144 -13.09 -6.89 -21.93
N THR A 145 -13.70 -5.99 -21.17
CA THR A 145 -14.88 -5.23 -21.58
C THR A 145 -14.62 -3.72 -21.43
N ALA A 146 -15.58 -2.92 -21.91
CA ALA A 146 -15.55 -1.49 -21.70
C ALA A 146 -15.66 -1.15 -20.20
N ILE A 147 -14.99 -0.08 -19.78
CA ILE A 147 -15.05 0.39 -18.39
C ILE A 147 -16.49 0.79 -18.05
N VAL A 148 -17.02 0.20 -16.97
CA VAL A 148 -18.33 0.52 -16.41
C VAL A 148 -18.17 1.61 -15.35
N GLN A 149 -18.98 2.67 -15.43
CA GLN A 149 -18.93 3.84 -14.54
C GLN A 149 -20.24 4.08 -13.77
N GLU A 150 -21.28 3.33 -14.09
CA GLU A 150 -22.60 3.42 -13.47
C GLU A 150 -22.80 2.24 -12.51
N GLY A 151 -23.60 2.41 -11.47
CA GLY A 151 -23.81 1.43 -10.41
C GLY A 151 -23.03 1.68 -9.10
N SER A 152 -23.09 0.70 -8.20
CA SER A 152 -22.42 0.75 -6.89
C SER A 152 -20.99 0.27 -6.99
N SER A 153 -20.04 0.96 -6.36
CA SER A 153 -18.62 0.60 -6.43
C SER A 153 -17.99 0.38 -5.06
N TYR A 154 -17.07 -0.59 -5.02
CA TYR A 154 -16.37 -1.03 -3.83
C TYR A 154 -14.88 -1.18 -4.13
N LYS A 155 -14.03 -0.85 -3.16
CA LYS A 155 -12.60 -1.15 -3.24
C LYS A 155 -12.37 -2.57 -2.77
N LEU A 156 -11.63 -3.36 -3.55
CA LEU A 156 -11.13 -4.67 -3.16
C LEU A 156 -9.66 -4.50 -2.77
N LYS A 157 -9.34 -4.69 -1.49
CA LYS A 157 -7.96 -4.70 -1.01
C LYS A 157 -7.49 -6.13 -0.83
N LEU A 158 -6.71 -6.62 -1.78
CA LEU A 158 -6.14 -7.96 -1.73
C LEU A 158 -4.90 -7.95 -0.84
N VAL A 159 -4.81 -8.92 0.06
CA VAL A 159 -3.70 -9.11 1.00
C VAL A 159 -2.93 -10.34 0.58
N SER A 160 -1.61 -10.21 0.41
CA SER A 160 -0.74 -11.32 0.05
C SER A 160 -0.47 -12.25 1.24
N ASP A 161 -0.36 -13.56 0.97
CA ASP A 161 0.22 -14.53 1.89
C ASP A 161 1.76 -14.59 1.79
N ALA A 162 2.35 -13.97 0.77
CA ALA A 162 3.79 -13.95 0.55
C ALA A 162 4.47 -12.85 1.38
N ASP A 163 5.50 -13.22 2.13
CA ASP A 163 6.30 -12.31 2.97
C ASP A 163 6.87 -11.11 2.17
N GLU A 164 7.19 -11.31 0.89
CA GLU A 164 7.73 -10.25 0.01
C GLU A 164 6.77 -9.07 -0.17
N TYR A 165 5.46 -9.29 0.01
CA TYR A 165 4.43 -8.25 -0.13
C TYR A 165 3.69 -7.97 1.18
N GLU A 166 4.26 -8.37 2.32
CA GLU A 166 3.73 -8.03 3.65
C GLU A 166 3.58 -6.50 3.79
N GLY A 167 2.43 -6.01 4.27
CA GLY A 167 2.25 -4.56 4.42
C GLY A 167 1.86 -3.82 3.15
N ILE A 168 1.60 -4.52 2.04
CA ILE A 168 1.14 -3.95 0.78
C ILE A 168 -0.22 -4.58 0.40
N TYR A 169 -1.15 -3.75 -0.08
CA TYR A 169 -2.36 -4.19 -0.76
C TYR A 169 -2.18 -4.13 -2.28
N TYR A 170 -2.78 -5.09 -2.98
CA TYR A 170 -3.16 -4.93 -4.38
C TYR A 170 -4.63 -4.49 -4.43
N ASN A 171 -4.91 -3.36 -5.06
CA ASN A 171 -6.23 -2.74 -5.10
C ASN A 171 -6.90 -2.95 -6.45
N LEU A 172 -8.15 -3.39 -6.39
CA LEU A 172 -9.07 -3.40 -7.52
C LEU A 172 -10.35 -2.65 -7.15
N ILE A 173 -11.18 -2.38 -8.15
CA ILE A 173 -12.51 -1.81 -7.97
C ILE A 173 -13.53 -2.83 -8.44
N TYR A 174 -14.45 -3.21 -7.56
CA TYR A 174 -15.64 -3.96 -7.93
C TYR A 174 -16.78 -2.99 -8.22
N VAL A 175 -17.55 -3.26 -9.26
CA VAL A 175 -18.72 -2.49 -9.67
C VAL A 175 -19.90 -3.42 -9.87
N GLU A 176 -20.98 -3.18 -9.14
CA GLU A 176 -22.30 -3.75 -9.42
C GLU A 176 -22.99 -2.82 -10.42
N GLY A 177 -22.97 -3.18 -11.69
CA GLY A 177 -23.47 -2.35 -12.78
C GLY A 177 -25.00 -2.22 -12.75
N ASP A 178 -25.48 -1.06 -13.19
CA ASP A 178 -26.93 -0.81 -13.34
C ASP A 178 -27.57 -1.68 -14.44
N ASP A 179 -26.75 -2.36 -15.26
CA ASP A 179 -27.17 -3.36 -16.23
C ASP A 179 -27.45 -4.74 -15.60
N GLY A 180 -27.20 -4.90 -14.30
CA GLY A 180 -27.38 -6.14 -13.55
C GLY A 180 -26.17 -7.09 -13.63
N GLU A 181 -25.08 -6.66 -14.24
CA GLU A 181 -23.83 -7.40 -14.35
C GLU A 181 -22.79 -6.86 -13.36
N ASN A 182 -21.76 -7.65 -13.09
CA ASN A 182 -20.76 -7.33 -12.07
C ASN A 182 -19.35 -7.32 -12.67
N TYR A 183 -18.57 -6.31 -12.29
CA TYR A 183 -17.31 -6.01 -12.95
C TYR A 183 -16.19 -5.84 -11.94
N ILE A 184 -14.97 -6.23 -12.32
CA ILE A 184 -13.74 -5.82 -11.65
C ILE A 184 -12.93 -4.94 -12.60
N TYR A 185 -12.37 -3.86 -12.06
CA TYR A 185 -11.59 -2.87 -12.78
C TYR A 185 -10.26 -2.59 -12.05
N ASP A 186 -9.15 -2.66 -12.80
CA ASP A 186 -7.83 -2.22 -12.34
C ASP A 186 -7.51 -0.85 -12.95
N ARG A 187 -7.33 0.16 -12.09
CA ARG A 187 -6.97 1.52 -12.50
C ARG A 187 -5.59 1.62 -13.13
N SER A 188 -4.67 0.73 -12.77
CA SER A 188 -3.29 0.73 -13.26
C SER A 188 -3.20 0.32 -14.72
N THR A 189 -3.80 -0.82 -15.06
CA THR A 189 -3.77 -1.39 -16.41
C THR A 189 -4.92 -0.87 -17.28
N LYS A 190 -5.97 -0.33 -16.64
CA LYS A 190 -7.25 0.03 -17.24
C LYS A 190 -8.05 -1.17 -17.75
N THR A 191 -7.71 -2.37 -17.28
CA THR A 191 -8.44 -3.61 -17.58
C THR A 191 -9.73 -3.65 -16.79
N CYS A 192 -10.84 -3.89 -17.48
CA CYS A 192 -12.16 -4.13 -16.88
C CYS A 192 -12.68 -5.47 -17.39
N VAL A 193 -13.22 -6.29 -16.49
CA VAL A 193 -13.70 -7.65 -16.80
C VAL A 193 -15.04 -7.86 -16.12
N ASN A 194 -16.01 -8.45 -16.82
CA ASN A 194 -17.23 -8.95 -16.18
C ASN A 194 -16.88 -10.25 -15.43
N VAL A 195 -17.11 -10.25 -14.12
CA VAL A 195 -16.75 -11.35 -13.21
C VAL A 195 -17.96 -12.15 -12.73
N GLY A 196 -19.16 -11.80 -13.20
CA GLY A 196 -20.42 -12.43 -12.78
C GLY A 196 -20.60 -12.40 -11.27
N ASP A 197 -21.17 -13.45 -10.70
CA ASP A 197 -21.59 -13.45 -9.29
C ASP A 197 -20.48 -13.84 -8.30
N VAL A 198 -19.21 -13.85 -8.72
CA VAL A 198 -18.09 -14.40 -7.91
C VAL A 198 -17.90 -13.72 -6.55
N LEU A 199 -18.38 -12.48 -6.38
CA LEU A 199 -18.30 -11.73 -5.12
C LEU A 199 -19.67 -11.51 -4.45
N GLN A 200 -20.77 -11.89 -5.08
CA GLN A 200 -22.13 -11.48 -4.67
C GLN A 200 -22.51 -11.93 -3.25
N GLU A 201 -22.06 -13.10 -2.81
CA GLU A 201 -22.36 -13.57 -1.44
C GLU A 201 -21.64 -12.80 -0.33
N TYR A 202 -20.56 -12.11 -0.69
CA TYR A 202 -19.71 -11.34 0.21
C TYR A 202 -20.09 -9.85 0.29
N MET A 203 -20.93 -9.39 -0.64
CA MET A 203 -21.32 -7.99 -0.71
C MET A 203 -22.25 -7.62 0.46
N PRO A 204 -22.07 -6.41 1.05
CA PRO A 204 -22.95 -5.95 2.10
C PRO A 204 -24.37 -5.80 1.54
N ARG A 205 -25.29 -6.63 2.02
CA ARG A 205 -26.71 -6.50 1.66
C ARG A 205 -27.25 -5.23 2.29
N THR A 206 -27.90 -4.38 1.49
CA THR A 206 -28.78 -3.35 2.02
C THR A 206 -29.91 -4.04 2.76
N SER A 207 -29.98 -3.87 4.08
CA SER A 207 -31.19 -4.18 4.82
C SER A 207 -32.26 -3.19 4.37
N GLU A 208 -33.32 -3.68 3.72
CA GLU A 208 -34.56 -2.94 3.48
C GLU A 208 -35.20 -2.45 4.79
#